data_AF-A0A920NG67-F1
#
_entry.id   AF-A0A920NG67-F1
#
_cell.length_a   1.000
_cell.length_b   1.000
_cell.length_c   1.000
_cell.angle_alpha   90.00
_cell.angle_beta   90.00
_cell.angle_gamma   90.00
#
_symmetry.space_group_name_H-M   'P 1'
#
loop_
_entity.id
_entity.type
_entity.pdbx_description
1 polymer ?
#
loop_
_entity_poly.entity_id
_entity_poly.type
_entity_poly.pdbx_seq_one_letter_code
_entity_poly.pdbx_strand_id
1 'polypeptide(L)'
;MYRTIDSRLLIWIHFLTSPVLVAVLYWPVLELPFFWDDVANFEFMQGRSLLSFWTSASGFPYYRPLGFSIFRIWQWLFGATNTFAFHLLNIIVMICNGWLITAIGLKVWLALDNGSKPNKRPISKSIAGNIFAWQAAILLCSFPFASIVSH
;
A
#
# COMPACT_ATOMS: atom_id res chain seq x y z
N MET A 1 -21.88 27.48 5.93
CA MET A 1 -22.45 26.16 6.28
C MET A 1 -22.22 25.10 5.20
N TYR A 2 -22.18 25.42 3.89
CA TYR A 2 -21.86 24.46 2.82
C TYR A 2 -20.39 24.00 2.77
N ARG A 3 -19.44 24.86 3.17
CA ARG A 3 -17.99 24.61 3.05
C ARG A 3 -17.44 23.46 3.92
N THR A 4 -18.20 22.98 4.89
CA THR A 4 -17.77 21.96 5.87
C THR A 4 -18.24 20.54 5.53
N ILE A 5 -19.29 20.40 4.73
CA ILE A 5 -19.86 19.09 4.36
C ILE A 5 -19.01 18.46 3.26
N ASP A 6 -18.59 19.24 2.25
CA ASP A 6 -17.74 18.77 1.15
C ASP A 6 -16.40 18.20 1.63
N SER A 7 -15.74 18.88 2.58
CA SER A 7 -14.43 18.45 3.08
C SER A 7 -14.50 17.12 3.85
N ARG A 8 -15.57 16.89 4.62
CA ARG A 8 -15.74 15.64 5.37
C ARG A 8 -16.01 14.46 4.44
N LEU A 9 -16.85 14.66 3.43
CA LEU A 9 -17.13 13.63 2.43
C LEU A 9 -15.85 13.23 1.67
N LEU A 10 -15.05 14.20 1.24
CA LEU A 10 -13.78 13.93 0.54
C LEU A 10 -12.79 13.15 1.41
N ILE A 11 -12.70 13.47 2.71
CA ILE A 11 -11.88 12.69 3.66
C ILE A 11 -12.35 11.24 3.70
N TRP A 12 -13.65 11.00 3.81
CA TRP A 12 -14.19 9.64 3.82
C TRP A 12 -13.98 8.90 2.51
N ILE A 13 -14.13 9.58 1.37
CA ILE A 13 -13.83 9.00 0.05
C ILE A 13 -12.37 8.53 0.03
N HIS A 14 -11.42 9.39 0.37
CA HIS A 14 -10.00 9.03 0.41
C HIS A 14 -9.70 7.90 1.39
N PHE A 15 -10.31 7.94 2.57
CA PHE A 15 -10.08 6.95 3.61
C PHE A 15 -10.63 5.57 3.22
N LEU A 16 -11.84 5.52 2.64
CA LEU A 16 -12.52 4.27 2.31
C LEU A 16 -12.12 3.68 0.96
N THR A 17 -11.62 4.49 0.02
CA THR A 17 -11.28 4.02 -1.33
C THR A 17 -10.28 2.86 -1.30
N SER A 18 -9.14 3.01 -0.64
CA SER A 18 -8.09 1.97 -0.64
C SER A 18 -8.57 0.66 0.01
N PRO A 19 -9.15 0.66 1.23
CA PRO A 19 -9.69 -0.56 1.83
C PRO A 19 -10.75 -1.24 0.97
N VAL A 20 -11.70 -0.47 0.42
CA VAL A 20 -12.78 -1.04 -0.39
C VAL A 20 -12.24 -1.64 -1.69
N LEU A 21 -11.40 -0.92 -2.43
CA LEU A 21 -10.81 -1.44 -3.67
C LEU A 21 -9.95 -2.67 -3.41
N VAL A 22 -9.09 -2.64 -2.40
CA VAL A 22 -8.21 -3.76 -2.11
C VAL A 22 -9.01 -4.98 -1.65
N ALA A 23 -10.04 -4.80 -0.80
CA ALA A 23 -10.91 -5.89 -0.41
C ALA A 23 -11.66 -6.49 -1.60
N VAL A 24 -12.28 -5.66 -2.45
CA VAL A 24 -13.05 -6.14 -3.61
C VAL A 24 -12.16 -6.87 -4.62
N LEU A 25 -10.94 -6.38 -4.88
CA LEU A 25 -10.08 -6.91 -5.93
C LEU A 25 -9.17 -8.05 -5.47
N TYR A 26 -8.74 -8.08 -4.20
CA TYR A 26 -7.71 -9.01 -3.72
C TYR A 26 -8.15 -9.94 -2.59
N TRP A 27 -9.41 -9.90 -2.13
CA TRP A 27 -9.86 -10.88 -1.14
C TRP A 27 -9.59 -12.35 -1.54
N PRO A 28 -9.67 -12.78 -2.84
CA PRO A 28 -9.42 -14.18 -3.19
C PRO A 28 -7.96 -14.61 -2.95
N VAL A 29 -7.02 -13.64 -2.93
CA VAL A 29 -5.59 -13.91 -2.69
C VAL A 29 -5.35 -14.46 -1.28
N LEU A 30 -6.24 -14.17 -0.33
CA LEU A 30 -6.13 -14.65 1.05
C LEU A 30 -6.12 -16.18 1.18
N GLU A 31 -6.71 -16.88 0.21
CA GLU A 31 -6.82 -18.35 0.21
C GLU A 31 -5.76 -19.03 -0.66
N LEU A 32 -4.93 -18.25 -1.37
CA LEU A 32 -3.90 -18.79 -2.24
C LEU A 32 -2.72 -19.36 -1.43
N PRO A 33 -2.01 -20.36 -1.97
CA PRO A 33 -0.74 -20.79 -1.42
C PRO A 33 0.36 -19.75 -1.67
N PHE A 34 1.46 -19.86 -0.93
CA PHE A 34 2.69 -19.14 -1.26
C PHE A 34 3.12 -19.42 -2.71
N PHE A 35 3.65 -18.39 -3.37
CA PHE A 35 3.99 -18.41 -4.78
C PHE A 35 5.35 -17.75 -5.04
N TRP A 36 6.04 -18.21 -6.10
CA TRP A 36 7.31 -17.64 -6.56
C TRP A 36 8.38 -17.52 -5.47
N ASP A 37 8.73 -16.28 -5.08
CA ASP A 37 9.85 -15.98 -4.22
C ASP A 37 9.50 -16.08 -2.73
N ASP A 38 8.23 -16.27 -2.37
CA ASP A 38 7.79 -16.48 -0.99
C ASP A 38 8.63 -17.56 -0.28
N VAL A 39 8.79 -18.71 -0.94
CA VAL A 39 9.54 -19.86 -0.39
C VAL A 39 11.01 -19.49 -0.18
N ALA A 40 11.65 -18.89 -1.17
CA ALA A 40 13.06 -18.50 -1.09
C ALA A 40 13.30 -17.44 0.01
N ASN A 41 12.37 -16.49 0.17
CA ASN A 41 12.41 -15.50 1.25
C ASN A 41 12.31 -16.19 2.63
N PHE A 42 11.38 -17.13 2.82
CA PHE A 42 11.24 -17.82 4.10
C PHE A 42 12.38 -18.79 4.40
N GLU A 43 12.91 -19.48 3.40
CA GLU A 43 14.10 -20.31 3.53
C GLU A 43 15.31 -19.48 3.93
N PHE A 44 15.52 -18.31 3.32
CA PHE A 44 16.57 -17.39 3.73
C PHE A 44 16.43 -16.96 5.19
N MET A 45 15.20 -16.74 5.64
CA MET A 45 14.91 -16.36 7.02
C MET A 45 15.10 -17.51 8.02
N GLN A 46 15.07 -18.79 7.61
CA GLN A 46 15.23 -19.92 8.54
C GLN A 46 16.52 -19.80 9.37
N GLY A 47 16.41 -19.98 10.69
CA GLY A 47 17.56 -19.90 11.61
C GLY A 47 18.18 -18.50 11.83
N ARG A 48 17.70 -17.45 11.14
CA ARG A 48 18.24 -16.09 11.25
C ARG A 48 17.54 -15.24 12.32
N SER A 49 18.31 -14.50 13.10
CA SER A 49 17.78 -13.53 14.08
C SER A 49 17.41 -12.20 13.40
N LEU A 50 16.58 -11.38 14.06
CA LEU A 50 16.31 -10.01 13.58
C LEU A 50 17.60 -9.22 13.37
N LEU A 51 18.54 -9.28 14.33
CA LEU A 51 19.82 -8.58 14.22
C LEU A 51 20.61 -9.04 12.98
N SER A 52 20.60 -10.34 12.69
CA SER A 52 21.31 -10.87 11.51
C SER A 52 20.78 -10.32 10.19
N PHE A 53 19.48 -9.97 10.12
CA PHE A 53 18.93 -9.32 8.94
C PHE A 53 19.50 -7.94 8.72
N TRP A 54 20.01 -7.23 9.73
CA TRP A 54 20.56 -5.88 9.59
C TRP A 54 22.08 -5.85 9.47
N THR A 55 22.77 -6.95 9.83
CA THR A 55 24.23 -7.01 9.87
C THR A 55 24.83 -7.88 8.77
N SER A 56 24.04 -8.69 8.06
CA SER A 56 24.53 -9.54 6.97
C SER A 56 23.52 -9.72 5.85
N ALA A 57 23.97 -9.40 4.63
CA ALA A 57 23.24 -9.66 3.38
C ALA A 57 23.63 -10.99 2.70
N SER A 58 24.52 -11.79 3.31
CA SER A 58 25.07 -12.95 2.62
C SER A 58 24.01 -14.02 2.33
N GLY A 59 24.01 -14.53 1.09
CA GLY A 59 23.21 -15.68 0.68
C GLY A 59 21.82 -15.36 0.11
N PHE A 60 21.48 -14.10 -0.20
CA PHE A 60 20.22 -13.78 -0.87
C PHE A 60 20.32 -12.61 -1.85
N PRO A 61 20.02 -12.81 -3.16
CA PRO A 61 20.12 -11.76 -4.17
C PRO A 61 19.20 -10.55 -3.94
N TYR A 62 18.04 -10.77 -3.33
CA TYR A 62 17.00 -9.75 -3.12
C TYR A 62 16.91 -9.31 -1.65
N TYR A 63 18.05 -8.97 -1.05
CA TYR A 63 18.14 -8.66 0.37
C TYR A 63 17.37 -7.38 0.76
N ARG A 64 16.42 -7.50 1.69
CA ARG A 64 15.54 -6.42 2.19
C ARG A 64 15.41 -6.48 3.72
N PRO A 65 16.32 -5.85 4.49
CA PRO A 65 16.39 -6.04 5.95
C PRO A 65 15.10 -5.65 6.68
N LEU A 66 14.47 -4.55 6.26
CA LEU A 66 13.21 -4.10 6.84
C LEU A 66 12.06 -5.08 6.53
N GLY A 67 11.96 -5.54 5.27
CA GLY A 67 10.94 -6.51 4.86
C GLY A 67 11.04 -7.81 5.66
N PHE A 68 12.25 -8.36 5.79
CA PHE A 68 12.50 -9.54 6.61
C PHE A 68 12.18 -9.34 8.09
N SER A 69 12.43 -8.14 8.62
CA SER A 69 12.09 -7.82 10.00
C SER A 69 10.58 -7.82 10.23
N ILE A 70 9.81 -7.20 9.32
CA ILE A 70 8.34 -7.20 9.37
C ILE A 70 7.82 -8.62 9.24
N PHE A 71 8.29 -9.39 8.26
CA PHE A 71 7.88 -10.78 8.08
C PHE A 71 8.19 -11.62 9.31
N ARG A 72 9.36 -11.46 9.93
CA ARG A 72 9.71 -12.21 11.15
C ARG A 72 8.77 -11.92 12.30
N ILE A 73 8.48 -10.65 12.55
CA ILE A 73 7.52 -10.25 13.59
C ILE A 73 6.15 -10.86 13.28
N TRP A 74 5.74 -10.84 12.00
CA TRP A 74 4.48 -11.43 11.56
C TRP A 74 4.41 -12.94 11.79
N GLN A 75 5.49 -13.68 11.51
CA GLN A 75 5.59 -15.12 11.79
C GLN A 75 5.44 -15.43 13.28
N TRP A 76 6.01 -14.59 14.15
CA TRP A 76 5.87 -14.78 15.60
C TRP A 76 4.44 -14.56 16.09
N LEU A 77 3.70 -13.64 15.47
CA LEU A 77 2.33 -13.33 15.86
C LEU A 77 1.31 -14.32 15.31
N PHE A 78 1.49 -14.78 14.06
CA PHE A 78 0.45 -15.51 13.32
C PHE A 78 0.87 -16.90 12.82
N GLY A 79 2.13 -17.28 12.99
CA GLY A 79 2.70 -18.55 12.55
C GLY A 79 3.48 -18.45 11.23
N ALA A 80 4.56 -19.23 11.12
CA ALA A 80 5.49 -19.16 9.99
C ALA A 80 4.93 -19.72 8.67
N THR A 81 3.95 -20.63 8.74
CA THR A 81 3.34 -21.31 7.59
C THR A 81 1.93 -20.80 7.29
N ASN A 82 1.50 -19.72 7.93
CA ASN A 82 0.15 -19.17 7.80
C ASN A 82 0.07 -18.26 6.56
N THR A 83 -0.24 -18.83 5.39
CA THR A 83 -0.36 -18.11 4.11
C THR A 83 -1.37 -16.98 4.19
N PHE A 84 -2.55 -17.26 4.76
CA PHE A 84 -3.61 -16.27 4.95
C PHE A 84 -3.10 -15.02 5.67
N ALA A 85 -2.36 -15.19 6.78
CA ALA A 85 -1.84 -14.07 7.54
C ALA A 85 -0.86 -13.23 6.70
N PHE A 86 0.00 -13.86 5.90
CA PHE A 86 0.95 -13.13 5.05
C PHE A 86 0.26 -12.40 3.88
N HIS A 87 -0.73 -13.00 3.25
CA HIS A 87 -1.54 -12.31 2.24
C HIS A 87 -2.31 -11.14 2.87
N LEU A 88 -2.81 -11.29 4.10
CA LEU A 88 -3.43 -10.20 4.85
C LEU A 88 -2.45 -9.06 5.14
N LEU A 89 -1.19 -9.36 5.51
CA LEU A 89 -0.15 -8.34 5.67
C LEU A 89 0.05 -7.55 4.39
N ASN A 90 0.13 -8.23 3.23
CA ASN A 90 0.28 -7.57 1.93
C ASN A 90 -0.93 -6.68 1.61
N ILE A 91 -2.16 -7.14 1.90
CA ILE A 91 -3.39 -6.34 1.76
C ILE A 91 -3.32 -5.08 2.64
N ILE A 92 -2.92 -5.20 3.90
CA ILE A 92 -2.78 -4.07 4.83
C ILE A 92 -1.76 -3.06 4.28
N VAL A 93 -0.59 -3.55 3.83
CA VAL A 93 0.44 -2.69 3.24
C VAL A 93 -0.06 -1.98 1.98
N MET A 94 -0.82 -2.67 1.11
CA MET A 94 -1.42 -2.06 -0.08
C MET A 94 -2.40 -0.93 0.28
N ILE A 95 -3.24 -1.14 1.29
CA ILE A 95 -4.17 -0.11 1.79
C ILE A 95 -3.40 1.11 2.31
N CYS A 96 -2.38 0.88 3.14
CA CYS A 96 -1.52 1.93 3.67
C CYS A 96 -0.82 2.71 2.55
N ASN A 97 -0.34 2.02 1.51
CA ASN A 97 0.28 2.65 0.36
C ASN A 97 -0.73 3.51 -0.43
N GLY A 98 -1.97 3.07 -0.57
CA GLY A 98 -3.05 3.87 -1.20
C GLY A 98 -3.31 5.17 -0.43
N TRP A 99 -3.38 5.10 0.90
CA TRP A 99 -3.49 6.30 1.74
C TRP A 99 -2.28 7.23 1.62
N LEU A 100 -1.07 6.66 1.62
CA LEU A 100 0.16 7.43 1.49
C LEU A 100 0.23 8.15 0.14
N ILE A 101 -0.10 7.47 -0.97
CA ILE A 101 -0.14 8.06 -2.30
C ILE A 101 -1.20 9.16 -2.39
N THR A 102 -2.35 8.98 -1.75
CA THR A 102 -3.36 10.05 -1.65
C THR A 102 -2.77 11.28 -0.95
N ALA A 103 -2.12 11.10 0.21
CA ALA A 103 -1.50 12.18 0.96
C ALA A 103 -0.39 12.90 0.17
N ILE A 104 0.43 12.13 -0.56
CA ILE A 104 1.45 12.68 -1.45
C ILE A 104 0.82 13.44 -2.60
N GLY A 105 -0.21 12.90 -3.26
CA GLY A 105 -0.91 13.54 -4.37
C GLY A 105 -1.49 14.90 -3.96
N LEU A 106 -2.09 14.99 -2.78
CA LEU A 106 -2.58 16.25 -2.21
C LEU A 106 -1.43 17.24 -1.97
N LYS A 107 -0.31 16.80 -1.38
CA LYS A 107 0.86 17.66 -1.15
C LYS A 107 1.49 18.16 -2.45
N VAL A 108 1.63 17.29 -3.45
CA VAL A 108 2.16 17.63 -4.77
C VAL A 108 1.27 18.66 -5.45
N TRP A 109 -0.04 18.46 -5.44
CA TRP A 109 -0.99 19.42 -6.00
C TRP A 109 -0.86 20.80 -5.37
N LEU A 110 -0.78 20.87 -4.03
CA LEU A 110 -0.59 22.13 -3.31
C LEU A 110 0.74 22.81 -3.68
N ALA A 111 1.81 22.05 -3.82
CA ALA A 111 3.11 22.58 -4.24
C ALA A 111 3.06 23.17 -5.66
N LEU A 112 2.34 22.53 -6.59
CA LEU A 112 2.14 23.00 -7.96
C LEU A 112 1.22 24.24 -8.01
N ASP A 113 0.17 24.29 -7.19
CA ASP A 113 -0.77 25.42 -7.17
C ASP A 113 -0.17 26.68 -6.53
N ASN A 114 0.78 26.55 -5.59
CA ASN A 114 1.47 27.69 -4.96
C ASN A 114 2.24 28.59 -5.96
N GLY A 115 2.57 28.09 -7.16
CA GLY A 115 3.18 28.88 -8.24
C GLY A 115 2.16 29.59 -9.16
N SER A 116 0.86 29.36 -8.98
CA SER A 116 -0.20 29.84 -9.88
C SER A 116 -0.80 31.15 -9.39
N LYS A 117 -0.94 32.15 -10.28
CA LYS A 117 -1.60 33.44 -9.97
C LYS A 117 -2.99 33.19 -9.32
N PRO A 118 -3.39 33.98 -8.31
CA PRO A 118 -4.65 33.78 -7.60
C PRO A 118 -5.83 33.95 -8.56
N ASN A 119 -6.40 32.83 -8.99
CA ASN A 119 -7.57 32.80 -9.86
C ASN A 119 -8.84 32.82 -8.98
N LYS A 120 -9.89 33.54 -9.40
CA LYS A 120 -11.10 33.82 -8.61
C LYS A 120 -12.02 32.60 -8.35
N ARG A 121 -11.58 31.36 -8.59
CA ARG A 121 -12.38 30.13 -8.45
C ARG A 121 -11.73 29.11 -7.50
N PRO A 122 -11.70 29.37 -6.18
CA PRO A 122 -11.01 28.53 -5.20
C PRO A 122 -11.61 27.13 -5.01
N ILE A 123 -12.93 26.96 -5.22
CA ILE A 123 -13.62 25.67 -5.02
C ILE A 123 -13.22 24.64 -6.09
N SER A 124 -13.20 25.05 -7.36
CA SER A 124 -12.85 24.17 -8.49
C SER A 124 -11.42 23.65 -8.39
N LYS A 125 -10.48 24.47 -7.91
CA LYS A 125 -9.08 24.06 -7.67
C LYS A 125 -8.96 23.01 -6.56
N SER A 126 -9.75 23.15 -5.49
CA SER A 126 -9.74 22.20 -4.38
C SER A 126 -10.28 20.83 -4.80
N ILE A 127 -11.36 20.79 -5.59
CA ILE A 127 -11.91 19.54 -6.14
C ILE A 127 -10.90 18.87 -7.08
N ALA A 128 -10.25 19.64 -7.96
CA ALA A 128 -9.25 19.11 -8.90
C ALA A 128 -8.09 18.42 -8.18
N GLY A 129 -7.56 19.01 -7.10
CA GLY A 129 -6.49 18.39 -6.31
C GLY A 129 -6.92 17.10 -5.61
N ASN A 130 -8.17 17.03 -5.14
CA ASN A 130 -8.72 15.79 -4.57
C ASN A 130 -8.88 14.70 -5.64
N ILE A 131 -9.39 15.04 -6.83
CA ILE A 131 -9.51 14.09 -7.95
C ILE A 131 -8.13 13.56 -8.35
N PHE A 132 -7.13 14.44 -8.47
CA PHE A 132 -5.76 14.05 -8.79
C PHE A 132 -5.19 13.03 -7.79
N ALA A 133 -5.29 13.32 -6.50
CA ALA A 133 -4.82 12.43 -5.44
C ALA A 133 -5.59 11.10 -5.42
N TRP A 134 -6.91 11.15 -5.64
CA TRP A 134 -7.77 9.98 -5.66
C TRP A 134 -7.44 9.03 -6.82
N GLN A 135 -7.22 9.57 -8.02
CA GLN A 135 -6.81 8.79 -9.19
C GLN A 135 -5.50 8.04 -8.95
N ALA A 136 -4.51 8.68 -8.31
CA ALA A 136 -3.25 8.04 -8.00
C ALA A 136 -3.43 6.82 -7.07
N ALA A 137 -4.30 6.94 -6.06
CA ALA A 137 -4.61 5.84 -5.14
C ALA A 137 -5.41 4.72 -5.83
N ILE A 138 -6.41 5.06 -6.65
CA ILE A 138 -7.14 4.08 -7.45
C ILE A 138 -6.18 3.32 -8.35
N LEU A 139 -5.29 4.00 -9.08
CA LEU A 139 -4.32 3.35 -9.96
C LEU A 139 -3.45 2.38 -9.17
N LEU A 140 -2.85 2.80 -8.05
CA LEU A 140 -2.03 1.93 -7.23
C LEU A 140 -2.79 0.70 -6.72
N CYS A 141 -3.98 0.90 -6.15
CA CYS A 141 -4.77 -0.18 -5.57
C CYS A 141 -5.40 -1.08 -6.63
N SER A 142 -5.65 -0.58 -7.85
CA SER A 142 -6.24 -1.37 -8.94
C SER A 142 -5.19 -2.09 -9.80
N PHE A 143 -3.94 -1.65 -9.78
CA PHE A 143 -2.90 -2.22 -10.62
C PHE A 143 -2.53 -3.62 -10.15
N PRO A 144 -2.72 -4.66 -10.98
CA PRO A 144 -2.43 -6.03 -10.57
C PRO A 144 -0.93 -6.20 -10.37
N PHE A 145 -0.51 -6.50 -9.14
CA PHE A 145 0.89 -6.83 -8.84
C PHE A 145 1.30 -8.24 -9.28
N ALA A 146 0.36 -9.06 -9.78
CA ALA A 146 0.68 -10.34 -10.40
C ALA A 146 -0.39 -10.66 -11.44
N SER A 147 -0.03 -10.57 -12.72
CA SER A 147 -0.73 -11.35 -13.73
C SER A 147 -0.38 -12.81 -13.46
N ILE A 148 -1.31 -13.55 -12.87
CA ILE A 148 -1.28 -15.01 -13.01
C ILE A 148 -1.48 -15.25 -14.50
N VAL A 149 -0.40 -15.57 -15.21
CA VAL A 149 -0.50 -16.22 -16.51
C VAL A 149 -1.08 -17.59 -16.22
N SER A 150 -2.40 -17.71 -16.29
CA SER A 150 -3.07 -19.00 -16.27
C SER A 150 -2.59 -19.77 -17.50
N HIS A 151 -1.76 -20.80 -17.29
CA HIS A 151 -1.53 -21.86 -18.26
C HIS A 151 -2.77 -22.77 -18.33
#